data_AF-A0A834MNY6-F1
#
_entry.id   AF-A0A834MNY6-F1
#
_cell.length_a   1.000
_cell.length_b   1.000
_cell.length_c   1.000
_cell.angle_alpha   90.00
_cell.angle_beta   90.00
_cell.angle_gamma   90.00
#
_symmetry.space_group_name_H-M   'P 1'
#
loop_
_entity.id
_entity.type
_entity.pdbx_description
1 polymer ?
#
loop_
_entity_poly.entity_id
_entity_poly.type
_entity_poly.pdbx_seq_one_letter_code
_entity_poly.pdbx_strand_id
1 'polypeptide(L)'
;MGQKTDIPDLEGLIKDTIGGHVIEQQVASLLPPGENYGSIMYKVDFTVRKDGTEKVYHTVAKCTPLNAFTQKMFNTQETFKGEIAWYTTVIPALKQFVKEQGTEQKIDFFQKYYGGRISLDPASERVDADGVILTENLKYS
;
A
#
# COMPACT_ATOMS: atom_id res chain seq x y z
N MET A 1 6.73 -17.08 -14.83
CA MET A 1 5.93 -15.94 -14.33
C MET A 1 6.62 -15.48 -13.05
N GLY A 2 7.25 -14.30 -13.05
CA GLY A 2 8.18 -13.90 -11.99
C GLY A 2 7.44 -13.44 -10.73
N GLN A 3 7.75 -14.05 -9.59
CA GLN A 3 7.36 -13.54 -8.28
C GLN A 3 8.15 -12.24 -8.04
N LYS A 4 7.51 -11.13 -7.65
CA LYS A 4 8.26 -9.93 -7.22
C LYS A 4 9.12 -10.33 -6.02
N THR A 5 10.41 -10.03 -6.10
CA THR A 5 11.42 -10.27 -5.06
C THR A 5 11.58 -9.08 -4.13
N ASP A 6 11.14 -7.91 -4.59
CA ASP A 6 11.24 -6.62 -3.92
C ASP A 6 10.08 -5.70 -4.38
N ILE A 7 9.92 -4.58 -3.67
CA ILE A 7 9.03 -3.49 -4.06
C ILE A 7 9.94 -2.32 -4.45
N PRO A 8 10.03 -1.99 -5.76
CA PRO A 8 10.87 -0.90 -6.22
C PRO A 8 10.52 0.41 -5.52
N ASP A 9 11.54 1.20 -5.19
CA ASP A 9 11.42 2.48 -4.49
C ASP A 9 10.51 2.42 -3.25
N LEU A 10 10.76 1.45 -2.36
CA LEU A 10 10.00 1.32 -1.12
C LEU A 10 10.22 2.53 -0.19
N GLU A 11 11.43 3.10 -0.15
CA GLU A 11 11.72 4.34 0.60
C GLU A 11 10.85 5.50 0.14
N GLY A 12 10.80 5.75 -1.18
CA GLY A 12 9.95 6.79 -1.75
C GLY A 12 8.46 6.55 -1.49
N LEU A 13 8.03 5.29 -1.50
CA LEU A 13 6.65 4.90 -1.21
C LEU A 13 6.22 5.23 0.23
N ILE A 14 7.11 5.08 1.21
CA ILE A 14 6.79 5.27 2.64
C ILE A 14 7.21 6.62 3.22
N LYS A 15 7.78 7.51 2.40
CA LYS A 15 8.42 8.76 2.85
C LYS A 15 7.50 9.65 3.70
N ASP A 16 6.22 9.71 3.35
CA ASP A 16 5.24 10.62 3.98
C ASP A 16 4.64 10.04 5.27
N THR A 17 4.82 8.74 5.54
CA THR A 17 4.23 8.07 6.70
C THR A 17 5.26 7.58 7.71
N ILE A 18 6.38 7.01 7.24
CA ILE A 18 7.48 6.49 8.07
C ILE A 18 8.74 7.37 7.91
N GLY A 19 9.15 7.59 6.65
CA GLY A 19 10.45 8.19 6.31
C GLY A 19 11.63 7.29 6.69
N GLY A 20 12.86 7.83 6.63
CA GLY A 20 14.08 7.08 6.95
C GLY A 20 14.57 6.20 5.82
N HIS A 21 15.55 5.34 6.11
CA HIS A 21 16.22 4.49 5.13
C HIS A 21 15.80 3.01 5.27
N VAL A 22 15.34 2.40 4.19
CA VAL A 22 15.06 0.96 4.12
C VAL A 22 16.38 0.22 3.96
N ILE A 23 16.75 -0.54 4.98
CA ILE A 23 18.02 -1.28 5.02
C ILE A 23 17.85 -2.76 4.68
N GLU A 24 16.63 -3.28 4.77
CA GLU A 24 16.28 -4.66 4.43
C GLU A 24 14.84 -4.73 3.95
N GLN A 25 14.59 -5.59 2.96
CA GLN A 25 13.25 -5.92 2.49
C GLN A 25 13.15 -7.42 2.17
N GLN A 26 12.05 -8.04 2.60
CA GLN A 26 11.67 -9.40 2.28
C GLN A 26 10.25 -9.40 1.71
N VAL A 27 10.09 -9.99 0.52
CA VAL A 27 8.80 -10.08 -0.18
C VAL A 27 8.45 -11.54 -0.39
N ALA A 28 7.23 -11.92 0.01
CA ALA A 28 6.68 -13.24 -0.21
C ALA A 28 5.22 -13.14 -0.67
N SER A 29 4.73 -14.12 -1.43
CA SER A 29 3.31 -14.17 -1.78
C SER A 29 2.46 -14.26 -0.51
N LEU A 30 1.47 -13.38 -0.38
CA LEU A 30 0.56 -13.43 0.76
C LEU A 30 -0.45 -14.57 0.62
N LEU A 31 -0.88 -14.83 -0.62
CA LEU A 31 -1.91 -15.79 -0.97
C LEU A 31 -1.33 -16.98 -1.76
N PRO A 32 -1.91 -18.17 -1.63
CA PRO A 32 -1.61 -19.31 -2.49
C PRO A 32 -1.81 -18.99 -3.98
N PRO A 33 -1.13 -19.73 -4.88
CA PRO A 33 -1.41 -19.67 -6.31
C PRO A 33 -2.90 -19.92 -6.60
N GLY A 34 -3.50 -19.10 -7.46
CA GLY A 34 -4.92 -19.22 -7.84
C GLY A 34 -5.90 -18.36 -7.02
N GLU A 35 -5.47 -17.79 -5.89
CA GLU A 35 -6.33 -16.91 -5.05
C GLU A 35 -6.12 -15.41 -5.30
N ASN A 36 -5.22 -15.05 -6.22
CA ASN A 36 -4.96 -13.67 -6.63
C ASN A 36 -5.96 -13.25 -7.73
N TYR A 37 -7.23 -13.02 -7.36
CA TYR A 37 -8.33 -12.71 -8.30
C TYR A 37 -8.19 -11.34 -8.98
N GLY A 38 -8.29 -10.27 -8.19
CA GLY A 38 -8.36 -8.88 -8.66
C GLY A 38 -7.10 -8.05 -8.38
N SER A 39 -6.06 -8.68 -7.85
CA SER A 39 -4.76 -8.08 -7.53
C SER A 39 -3.76 -9.19 -7.19
N ILE A 40 -2.47 -8.85 -7.15
CA ILE A 40 -1.46 -9.73 -6.58
C ILE A 40 -1.08 -9.20 -5.20
N MET A 41 -1.21 -10.05 -4.19
CA MET A 41 -0.96 -9.67 -2.80
C MET A 41 0.36 -10.25 -2.32
N TYR A 42 1.22 -9.39 -1.77
CA TYR A 42 2.48 -9.78 -1.16
C TYR A 42 2.50 -9.43 0.32
N LYS A 43 3.07 -10.32 1.14
CA LYS A 43 3.59 -9.95 2.45
C LYS A 43 4.93 -9.26 2.22
N VAL A 44 5.10 -8.08 2.80
CA VAL A 44 6.34 -7.31 2.72
C VAL A 44 6.78 -6.98 4.13
N ASP A 45 7.88 -7.60 4.56
CA ASP A 45 8.56 -7.27 5.81
C ASP A 45 9.77 -6.41 5.45
N PHE A 46 9.94 -5.27 6.10
CA PHE A 46 11.08 -4.39 5.85
C PHE A 46 11.56 -3.70 7.11
N THR A 47 12.84 -3.35 7.12
CA THR A 47 13.48 -2.66 8.24
C THR A 47 13.86 -1.25 7.84
N VAL A 48 13.42 -0.28 8.63
CA VAL A 48 13.75 1.14 8.45
C VAL A 48 14.73 1.58 9.52
N ARG A 49 15.83 2.21 9.11
CA ARG A 49 16.74 2.95 9.98
C ARG A 49 16.38 4.44 9.94
N LYS A 50 16.09 5.01 11.11
CA LYS A 50 15.78 6.44 11.28
C LYS A 50 16.36 6.90 12.62
N ASP A 51 17.13 7.98 12.59
CA ASP A 51 17.73 8.59 13.79
C ASP A 51 18.51 7.59 14.67
N GLY A 52 19.27 6.70 14.02
CA GLY A 52 20.06 5.66 14.71
C GLY A 52 19.25 4.49 15.27
N THR A 53 17.92 4.50 15.10
CA THR A 53 17.03 3.41 15.52
C THR A 53 16.58 2.59 14.31
N GLU A 54 16.56 1.27 14.48
CA GLU A 54 16.05 0.34 13.47
C GLU A 54 14.69 -0.22 13.90
N LYS A 55 13.74 -0.25 12.97
CA LYS A 55 12.40 -0.78 13.23
C LYS A 55 11.92 -1.63 12.07
N VAL A 56 11.42 -2.82 12.42
CA VAL A 56 10.78 -3.75 11.49
C VAL A 56 9.31 -3.36 11.29
N TYR A 57 8.85 -3.45 10.05
CA TYR A 57 7.47 -3.23 9.64
C TYR A 57 6.93 -4.47 8.94
N HIS A 58 5.75 -4.92 9.36
CA HIS A 58 5.01 -6.01 8.75
C HIS A 58 3.86 -5.44 7.93
N THR A 59 3.95 -5.58 6.61
CA THR A 59 3.01 -4.94 5.68
C THR A 59 2.48 -5.89 4.63
N VAL A 60 1.44 -5.44 3.96
CA VAL A 60 0.83 -6.09 2.81
C VAL A 60 0.91 -5.12 1.64
N ALA A 61 1.47 -5.59 0.53
CA ALA A 61 1.48 -4.87 -0.74
C ALA A 61 0.42 -5.46 -1.66
N LYS A 62 -0.59 -4.66 -1.99
CA LYS A 62 -1.55 -4.94 -3.05
C LYS A 62 -1.02 -4.36 -4.35
N CYS A 63 -0.61 -5.23 -5.26
CA CYS A 63 -0.07 -4.85 -6.56
C CYS A 63 -1.11 -5.03 -7.66
N THR A 64 -0.96 -4.26 -8.73
CA THR A 64 -1.84 -4.32 -9.90
C THR A 64 -1.85 -5.73 -10.53
N PRO A 65 -3.00 -6.21 -11.05
CA PRO A 65 -3.06 -7.48 -11.76
C PRO A 65 -2.16 -7.47 -13.00
N LEU A 66 -1.51 -8.60 -13.31
CA LEU A 66 -0.57 -8.67 -14.43
C LEU A 66 -1.23 -8.73 -15.81
N ASN A 67 -2.44 -9.26 -15.93
CA ASN A 67 -3.07 -9.47 -17.23
C ASN A 67 -4.13 -8.39 -17.55
N ALA A 68 -4.16 -7.97 -18.81
CA ALA A 68 -5.02 -6.89 -19.29
C ALA A 68 -6.52 -7.22 -19.17
N PHE A 69 -6.89 -8.50 -19.26
CA PHE A 69 -8.28 -8.93 -19.14
C PHE A 69 -8.83 -8.67 -17.74
N THR A 70 -8.11 -9.11 -16.70
CA THR A 70 -8.44 -8.84 -15.29
C THR A 70 -8.44 -7.33 -15.02
N GLN A 71 -7.44 -6.59 -15.52
CA GLN A 71 -7.42 -5.14 -15.34
C GLN A 71 -8.65 -4.44 -15.93
N LYS A 72 -9.11 -4.88 -17.11
CA LYS A 72 -10.31 -4.35 -17.74
C LYS A 72 -11.57 -4.73 -16.96
N MET A 73 -11.69 -5.99 -16.54
CA MET A 73 -12.83 -6.50 -15.78
C MET A 73 -13.03 -5.74 -14.45
N PHE A 74 -11.93 -5.43 -13.75
CA PHE A 74 -11.97 -4.70 -12.47
C PHE A 74 -11.80 -3.19 -12.61
N ASN A 75 -11.77 -2.66 -13.84
CA ASN A 75 -11.51 -1.26 -14.12
C ASN A 75 -10.32 -0.70 -13.30
N THR A 76 -9.18 -1.40 -13.32
CA THR A 76 -8.03 -1.13 -12.44
C THR A 76 -7.54 0.31 -12.52
N GLN A 77 -7.68 0.96 -13.68
CA GLN A 77 -7.29 2.37 -13.84
C GLN A 77 -8.05 3.30 -12.87
N GLU A 78 -9.31 2.99 -12.56
CA GLU A 78 -10.15 3.79 -11.67
C GLU A 78 -10.17 3.22 -10.25
N THR A 79 -10.36 1.91 -10.11
CA THR A 79 -10.53 1.29 -8.78
C THR A 79 -9.26 1.39 -7.93
N PHE A 80 -8.08 1.30 -8.54
CA PHE A 80 -6.81 1.43 -7.84
C PHE A 80 -6.55 2.86 -7.36
N LYS A 81 -6.86 3.87 -8.20
CA LYS A 81 -6.81 5.29 -7.82
C LYS A 81 -7.82 5.60 -6.71
N GLY A 82 -9.03 5.06 -6.82
CA GLY A 82 -10.08 5.20 -5.82
C GLY A 82 -9.67 4.64 -4.45
N GLU A 83 -8.98 3.49 -4.43
CA GLU A 83 -8.47 2.91 -3.18
C GLU A 83 -7.32 3.73 -2.57
N ILE A 84 -6.42 4.30 -3.38
CA ILE A 84 -5.44 5.27 -2.86
C ILE A 84 -6.16 6.49 -2.26
N ALA A 85 -7.15 7.04 -2.98
CA ALA A 85 -7.94 8.19 -2.51
C ALA A 85 -8.75 7.90 -1.24
N TRP A 86 -9.18 6.65 -1.03
CA TRP A 86 -9.81 6.22 0.22
C TRP A 86 -8.90 6.50 1.42
N TYR A 87 -7.63 6.13 1.33
CA TYR A 87 -6.65 6.34 2.41
C TYR A 87 -6.15 7.78 2.51
N THR A 88 -5.94 8.45 1.38
CA THR A 88 -5.31 9.79 1.36
C THR A 88 -6.30 10.94 1.47
N THR A 89 -7.59 10.71 1.17
CA THR A 89 -8.61 11.76 1.12
C THR A 89 -9.80 11.42 2.01
N VAL A 90 -10.44 10.27 1.80
CA VAL A 90 -11.73 9.95 2.47
C VAL A 90 -11.56 9.71 3.96
N ILE A 91 -10.64 8.82 4.36
CA ILE A 91 -10.38 8.54 5.79
C ILE A 91 -9.97 9.81 6.56
N PRO A 92 -9.03 10.64 6.07
CA PRO A 92 -8.71 11.93 6.70
C PRO A 92 -9.92 12.85 6.85
N ALA A 93 -10.76 12.97 5.81
CA ALA A 93 -11.97 13.79 5.87
C ALA A 93 -12.97 13.30 6.93
N LEU A 94 -13.17 11.99 7.04
CA LEU A 94 -14.02 11.40 8.08
C LEU A 94 -13.48 11.67 9.49
N LYS A 95 -12.17 11.52 9.69
CA LYS A 95 -11.51 11.82 10.97
C LYS A 95 -11.66 13.30 11.35
N GLN A 96 -11.51 14.20 10.38
CA GLN A 96 -11.67 15.63 10.59
C GLN A 96 -13.11 15.99 10.92
N PHE A 97 -14.09 15.43 10.19
CA PHE A 97 -15.51 15.65 10.44
C PHE A 97 -15.90 15.26 11.87
N VAL A 98 -15.49 14.07 12.33
CA VAL A 98 -15.77 13.62 13.69
C VAL A 98 -15.13 14.54 14.73
N LYS A 99 -13.87 14.95 14.52
CA LYS A 99 -13.20 15.91 15.39
C LYS A 99 -13.95 17.24 15.50
N GLU A 100 -14.53 17.73 14.40
CA GLU A 100 -15.33 18.97 14.36
C GLU A 100 -16.65 18.87 15.12
N GLN A 101 -17.22 17.67 15.25
CA GLN A 101 -18.43 17.44 16.06
C GLN A 101 -18.15 17.44 17.58
N GLY A 102 -16.89 17.65 18.01
CA GLY A 102 -16.53 17.71 19.43
C GLY A 102 -16.62 16.37 20.16
N THR A 103 -16.71 15.25 19.43
CA THR A 103 -16.67 13.92 20.02
C THR A 103 -15.24 13.48 20.30
N GLU A 104 -15.04 12.83 21.45
CA GLU A 104 -13.76 12.19 21.81
C GLU A 104 -13.58 10.83 21.11
N GLN A 105 -14.58 10.39 20.32
CA GLN A 105 -14.55 9.10 19.65
C GLN A 105 -13.44 9.07 18.59
N LYS A 106 -12.47 8.17 18.81
CA LYS A 106 -11.40 7.91 17.84
C LYS A 106 -11.95 7.07 16.69
N ILE A 107 -11.60 7.47 15.46
CA ILE A 107 -11.79 6.64 14.27
C ILE A 107 -10.46 5.95 13.94
N ASP A 108 -10.20 4.83 14.60
CA ASP A 108 -8.96 4.06 14.47
C ASP A 108 -9.19 2.61 13.97
N PHE A 109 -10.40 2.27 13.57
CA PHE A 109 -10.75 0.96 13.00
C PHE A 109 -10.36 0.80 11.51
N PHE A 110 -9.77 1.82 10.89
CA PHE A 110 -9.28 1.72 9.53
C PHE A 110 -7.86 1.15 9.52
N GLN A 111 -7.61 0.25 8.57
CA GLN A 111 -6.29 -0.30 8.32
C GLN A 111 -5.27 0.83 8.10
N LYS A 112 -4.12 0.72 8.75
CA LYS A 112 -3.02 1.68 8.61
C LYS A 112 -2.45 1.64 7.20
N TYR A 113 -2.35 2.81 6.61
CA TYR A 113 -1.78 3.05 5.29
C TYR A 113 -0.34 3.55 5.42
N TYR A 114 0.56 2.97 4.64
CA TYR A 114 1.98 3.35 4.60
C TYR A 114 2.34 4.10 3.32
N GLY A 115 1.64 3.86 2.22
CA GLY A 115 1.90 4.54 0.96
C GLY A 115 1.24 3.86 -0.22
N GLY A 116 1.23 4.54 -1.35
CA GLY A 116 0.64 4.02 -2.58
C GLY A 116 1.06 4.84 -3.78
N ARG A 117 1.18 4.16 -4.93
CA ARG A 117 1.50 4.78 -6.22
C ARG A 117 0.81 4.01 -7.33
N ILE A 118 0.65 4.67 -8.48
CA ILE A 118 0.06 4.06 -9.68
C ILE A 118 1.12 3.63 -10.71
N SER A 119 2.32 4.20 -10.63
CA SER A 119 3.47 3.95 -11.49
C SER A 119 4.75 4.38 -10.76
N LEU A 120 5.91 3.90 -11.23
CA LEU A 120 7.21 4.46 -10.85
C LEU A 120 7.52 5.78 -11.56
N ASP A 121 6.86 6.07 -12.68
CA ASP A 121 6.97 7.35 -13.35
C ASP A 121 6.06 8.37 -12.64
N PRO A 122 6.62 9.40 -11.98
CA PRO A 122 5.83 10.41 -11.28
C PRO A 122 4.97 11.28 -12.21
N ALA A 123 5.25 11.29 -13.52
CA ALA A 123 4.45 12.00 -14.51
C ALA A 123 3.32 11.13 -15.10
N SER A 124 3.30 9.82 -14.83
CA SER A 124 2.29 8.93 -15.37
C SER A 124 0.95 9.11 -14.67
N GLU A 125 -0.10 9.30 -15.46
CA GLU A 125 -1.50 9.27 -14.99
C GLU A 125 -2.13 7.87 -15.13
N ARG A 126 -1.36 6.88 -15.59
CA ARG A 126 -1.85 5.52 -15.86
C ARG A 126 -1.33 4.56 -14.81
N VAL A 127 -2.23 3.70 -14.34
CA VAL A 127 -1.87 2.57 -13.49
C VAL A 127 -1.13 1.54 -14.33
N ASP A 128 0.11 1.22 -13.96
CA ASP A 128 0.95 0.23 -14.65
C ASP A 128 1.34 -0.94 -13.73
N ALA A 129 2.30 -1.77 -14.14
CA ALA A 129 2.70 -2.97 -13.40
C ALA A 129 3.39 -2.69 -12.06
N ASP A 130 3.80 -1.44 -11.79
CA ASP A 130 4.41 -1.00 -10.54
C ASP A 130 3.46 -0.24 -9.63
N GLY A 131 2.16 -0.21 -9.97
CA GLY A 131 1.12 0.21 -9.06
C GLY A 131 1.08 -0.67 -7.80
N VAL A 132 1.17 -0.03 -6.64
CA VAL A 132 1.19 -0.69 -5.33
C VAL A 132 0.46 0.14 -4.29
N ILE A 133 -0.27 -0.53 -3.40
CA ILE A 133 -0.86 0.03 -2.18
C ILE A 133 -0.29 -0.75 -1.00
N LEU A 134 0.36 -0.06 -0.07
CA LEU A 134 1.05 -0.64 1.07
C LEU A 134 0.30 -0.33 2.36
N THR A 135 -0.17 -1.38 3.05
CA THR A 135 -0.93 -1.27 4.29
C THR A 135 -0.36 -2.19 5.37
N GLU A 136 -0.80 -2.03 6.62
CA GLU A 136 -0.39 -2.95 7.69
C GLU A 136 -0.83 -4.39 7.46
N ASN A 137 -0.03 -5.32 7.94
CA ASN A 137 -0.42 -6.70 8.02
C ASN A 137 -1.18 -6.96 9.32
N LEU A 138 -2.51 -7.10 9.23
CA LEU A 138 -3.40 -7.30 10.37
C LEU A 138 -3.11 -8.56 11.20
N LYS A 139 -2.29 -9.50 10.71
CA LYS A 139 -1.81 -10.64 11.51
C LYS A 139 -0.85 -10.22 12.64
N TYR A 140 -0.33 -9.00 12.60
CA TYR A 140 0.66 -8.46 13.53
C TYR A 140 0.18 -7.16 14.21
N SER A 141 -1.07 -6.77 13.99
CA SER A 141 -1.69 -5.55 14.56
C SER A 141 -2.30 -5.80 15.93
#